data_AF-A0A965I325-F1
#
_entry.id   AF-A0A965I325-F1
#
_cell.length_a   1.000
_cell.length_b   1.000
_cell.length_c   1.000
_cell.angle_alpha   90.00
_cell.angle_beta   90.00
_cell.angle_gamma   90.00
#
_symmetry.space_group_name_H-M   'P 1'
#
loop_
_entity.id
_entity.type
_entity.pdbx_description
1 polymer ?
#
loop_
_entity_poly.entity_id
_entity_poly.type
_entity_poly.pdbx_seq_one_letter_code
_entity_poly.pdbx_strand_id
1 'polypeptide(L)'
;MNGKNPFADPSLLNFAELQAQVLVNDTLSYPRRREMASAINTVAAWFNLPLDMIPASTSFLRDRFKHVHPAHVNVSKRRVQNVRSLIMAAFRAEGVTTKLAPYMT
;
A
#
# COMPACT_ATOMS: atom_id res chain seq x y z
N MET A 1 19.59 6.53 1.85
CA MET A 1 19.79 6.50 3.32
C MET A 1 18.60 5.73 3.89
N ASN A 2 18.87 4.58 4.52
CA ASN A 2 17.85 3.59 4.85
C ASN A 2 17.24 3.94 6.21
N GLY A 3 16.09 4.64 6.20
CA GLY A 3 15.33 5.03 7.39
C GLY A 3 14.61 3.83 8.00
N LYS A 4 15.37 2.89 8.58
CA LYS A 4 14.77 1.78 9.35
C LYS A 4 14.08 2.36 10.58
N ASN A 5 12.76 2.47 10.51
CA ASN A 5 11.91 2.83 11.65
C ASN A 5 12.08 1.77 12.75
N PRO A 6 12.61 2.11 13.94
CA PRO A 6 12.88 1.15 15.02
C PRO A 6 11.62 0.55 15.65
N PHE A 7 10.44 1.09 15.34
CA PHE A 7 9.13 0.60 15.79
C PHE A 7 8.38 -0.23 14.73
N ALA A 8 8.95 -0.37 13.53
CA ALA A 8 8.39 -1.22 12.49
C ALA A 8 9.06 -2.59 12.55
N ASP A 9 8.26 -3.66 12.47
CA ASP A 9 8.78 -5.01 12.29
C ASP A 9 9.65 -5.03 11.01
N PRO A 10 10.97 -5.28 11.11
CA PRO A 10 11.86 -5.26 9.96
C PRO A 10 11.58 -6.38 8.94
N SER A 11 10.70 -7.34 9.29
CA SER A 11 10.20 -8.35 8.35
C SER A 11 9.01 -7.88 7.51
N LEU A 12 8.38 -6.76 7.87
CA LEU A 12 7.26 -6.18 7.12
C LEU A 12 7.76 -5.28 6.00
N LEU A 13 7.45 -5.69 4.78
CA LEU A 13 7.60 -4.88 3.58
C LEU A 13 6.87 -3.53 3.76
N ASN A 14 7.50 -2.42 3.42
CA ASN A 14 6.82 -1.12 3.35
C ASN A 14 6.31 -0.82 1.92
N PHE A 15 5.54 0.25 1.75
CA PHE A 15 4.97 0.61 0.45
C PHE A 15 6.01 1.05 -0.58
N ALA A 16 7.18 1.58 -0.15
CA ALA A 16 8.25 1.92 -1.08
C ALA A 16 8.87 0.66 -1.67
N GLU A 17 9.12 -0.35 -0.82
CA GLU A 17 9.64 -1.66 -1.24
C GLU A 17 8.61 -2.41 -2.09
N LEU A 18 7.33 -2.42 -1.69
CA LEU A 18 6.25 -3.00 -2.48
C LEU A 18 6.14 -2.36 -3.87
N GLN A 19 6.23 -1.04 -3.95
CA GLN A 19 6.18 -0.33 -5.23
C GLN A 19 7.37 -0.73 -6.11
N ALA A 20 8.58 -0.79 -5.54
CA ALA A 20 9.78 -1.19 -6.27
C ALA A 20 9.64 -2.62 -6.81
N GLN A 21 9.17 -3.57 -5.99
CA GLN A 21 8.92 -4.96 -6.40
C GLN A 21 7.89 -5.05 -7.53
N VAL A 22 6.74 -4.38 -7.39
CA VAL A 22 5.70 -4.33 -8.42
C VAL A 22 6.23 -3.77 -9.74
N LEU A 23 7.07 -2.74 -9.71
CA LEU A 23 7.60 -2.10 -10.92
C LEU A 23 8.56 -3.00 -11.71
N VAL A 24 9.23 -3.93 -11.05
CA VAL A 24 10.16 -4.89 -11.68
C VAL A 24 9.54 -6.28 -11.88
N ASN A 25 8.28 -6.49 -11.53
CA ASN A 25 7.60 -7.77 -11.66
C ASN A 25 7.18 -8.06 -13.12
N ASP A 26 8.00 -8.84 -13.82
CA ASP A 26 7.78 -9.20 -15.24
C ASP A 26 6.66 -10.22 -15.49
N THR A 27 6.03 -10.74 -14.45
CA THR A 27 4.78 -11.52 -14.59
C THR A 27 3.56 -10.63 -14.82
N LEU A 28 3.65 -9.33 -14.49
CA LEU A 28 2.61 -8.34 -14.73
C LEU A 28 2.88 -7.56 -16.01
N SER A 29 1.83 -7.21 -16.76
CA SER A 29 1.97 -6.29 -17.88
C SER A 29 2.42 -4.90 -17.41
N TYR A 30 3.19 -4.19 -18.25
CA TYR A 30 3.67 -2.84 -17.92
C TYR A 30 2.55 -1.86 -17.50
N PRO A 31 1.39 -1.80 -18.19
CA PRO A 31 0.27 -0.96 -17.74
C PRO A 31 -0.21 -1.33 -16.34
N ARG A 32 -0.28 -2.63 -16.03
CA ARG A 32 -0.75 -3.11 -14.73
C ARG A 32 0.19 -2.71 -13.59
N ARG A 33 1.51 -2.81 -13.81
CA ARG A 33 2.53 -2.34 -12.86
C ARG A 33 2.36 -0.84 -12.56
N ARG A 34 2.15 -0.04 -13.61
CA ARG A 34 1.93 1.42 -13.50
C ARG A 34 0.66 1.76 -12.74
N GLU A 35 -0.44 1.05 -12.97
CA GLU A 35 -1.69 1.23 -12.23
C GLU A 35 -1.52 0.96 -10.74
N MET A 36 -0.87 -0.16 -10.39
CA MET A 36 -0.60 -0.52 -9.00
C MET A 36 0.31 0.50 -8.32
N ALA A 37 1.41 0.90 -8.97
CA ALA A 37 2.32 1.92 -8.44
C ALA A 37 1.60 3.28 -8.23
N SER A 38 0.73 3.68 -9.15
CA SER A 38 -0.10 4.87 -9.02
C SER A 38 -1.07 4.78 -7.83
N ALA A 39 -1.68 3.62 -7.60
CA ALA A 39 -2.54 3.39 -6.44
C ALA A 39 -1.76 3.48 -5.13
N ILE A 40 -0.54 2.91 -5.07
CA ILE A 40 0.36 3.00 -3.92
C ILE A 40 0.67 4.46 -3.58
N ASN A 41 1.05 5.27 -4.58
CA ASN A 41 1.28 6.71 -4.39
C ASN A 41 0.02 7.46 -3.93
N THR A 42 -1.14 7.08 -4.46
CA THR A 42 -2.43 7.68 -4.07
C THR A 42 -2.72 7.44 -2.59
N VAL A 43 -2.43 6.24 -2.08
CA VAL A 43 -2.61 5.91 -0.66
C VAL A 43 -1.67 6.73 0.23
N ALA A 44 -0.41 6.90 -0.17
CA ALA A 44 0.53 7.76 0.55
C ALA A 44 0.01 9.20 0.67
N ALA A 45 -0.50 9.76 -0.43
CA ALA A 45 -1.12 11.08 -0.44
C ALA A 45 -2.35 11.14 0.48
N TRP A 46 -3.23 10.14 0.46
CA TRP A 46 -4.42 10.11 1.31
C TRP A 46 -4.11 9.97 2.80
N PHE A 47 -3.04 9.26 3.14
CA PHE A 47 -2.62 9.08 4.53
C PHE A 47 -1.73 10.20 5.04
N ASN A 48 -1.28 11.10 4.15
CA ASN A 48 -0.26 12.10 4.40
C ASN A 48 0.99 11.48 5.05
N LEU A 49 1.44 10.34 4.51
CA LEU A 49 2.62 9.62 4.98
C LEU A 49 3.53 9.29 3.80
N PRO A 50 4.85 9.34 3.98
CA PRO A 50 5.79 8.84 2.98
C PRO A 50 5.68 7.30 2.87
N LEU A 51 6.07 6.76 1.71
CA LEU A 51 5.87 5.34 1.37
C LEU A 51 6.67 4.38 2.27
N ASP A 52 7.84 4.80 2.73
CA ASP A 52 8.70 4.06 3.65
C ASP A 52 8.10 3.94 5.06
N MET A 53 7.14 4.79 5.42
CA MET A 53 6.42 4.73 6.71
C MET A 53 5.09 3.96 6.65
N ILE A 54 4.64 3.53 5.46
CA ILE A 54 3.39 2.79 5.31
C ILE A 54 3.72 1.30 5.21
N PRO A 55 3.40 0.48 6.23
CA PRO A 55 3.60 -0.96 6.13
C PRO A 55 2.65 -1.57 5.09
N ALA A 56 3.14 -2.52 4.30
CA ALA A 56 2.37 -3.35 3.38
C ALA A 56 1.53 -4.40 4.14
N SER A 57 0.68 -3.93 5.05
CA SER A 57 -0.12 -4.74 5.96
C SER A 57 -1.61 -4.47 5.77
N THR A 58 -2.41 -5.52 5.61
CA THR A 58 -3.85 -5.40 5.42
C THR A 58 -4.57 -4.86 6.65
N SER A 59 -4.08 -5.16 7.86
CA SER A 59 -4.67 -4.69 9.11
C SER A 59 -4.47 -3.18 9.27
N PHE A 60 -3.24 -2.70 9.06
CA PHE A 60 -2.91 -1.27 9.05
C PHE A 60 -3.75 -0.52 8.02
N LEU A 61 -3.77 -0.98 6.76
CA LEU A 61 -4.53 -0.32 5.71
C LEU A 61 -6.02 -0.31 6.00
N ARG A 62 -6.58 -1.42 6.48
CA ARG A 62 -8.01 -1.50 6.82
C ARG A 62 -8.39 -0.44 7.83
N ASP A 63 -7.56 -0.23 8.85
CA ASP A 63 -7.82 0.77 9.88
C ASP A 63 -7.67 2.20 9.35
N ARG A 64 -6.57 2.50 8.63
CA ARG A 64 -6.36 3.82 8.02
C ARG A 64 -7.46 4.19 7.03
N PHE A 65 -7.93 3.24 6.21
CA PHE A 65 -9.02 3.49 5.27
C PHE A 65 -10.37 3.77 5.94
N LYS A 66 -10.60 3.44 7.21
CA LYS A 66 -11.82 3.90 7.93
C LYS A 66 -11.84 5.41 8.10
N HIS A 67 -10.66 6.02 8.18
CA HIS A 67 -10.47 7.45 8.39
C HIS A 67 -10.38 8.25 7.08
N VAL A 68 -10.27 7.55 5.93
CA VAL A 68 -10.31 8.21 4.61
C VAL A 68 -11.76 8.45 4.22
N HIS A 69 -12.26 9.66 4.49
CA HIS A 69 -13.57 10.08 4.00
C HIS A 69 -13.45 10.59 2.55
N PRO A 70 -14.24 10.07 1.58
CA PRO A 70 -14.15 10.47 0.17
C PRO A 70 -14.26 11.98 -0.07
N ALA A 71 -15.04 12.68 0.76
CA ALA A 71 -15.18 14.14 0.69
C ALA A 71 -13.88 14.87 1.09
N HIS A 72 -13.08 14.33 2.01
CA HIS A 72 -11.84 14.97 2.47
C HIS A 72 -10.71 14.83 1.46
N VAL A 73 -10.72 13.76 0.67
CA VAL A 73 -9.75 13.51 -0.40
C VAL A 73 -10.26 13.92 -1.79
N ASN A 74 -11.44 14.57 -1.86
CA ASN A 74 -12.10 15.02 -3.08
C ASN A 74 -12.16 13.96 -4.20
N VAL A 75 -12.51 12.72 -3.86
CA VAL A 75 -12.69 11.63 -4.83
C VAL A 75 -14.03 10.92 -4.65
N SER A 76 -14.49 10.25 -5.72
CA SER A 76 -15.68 9.42 -5.64
C SER A 76 -15.45 8.16 -4.77
N LYS A 77 -16.55 7.62 -4.20
CA LYS A 77 -16.53 6.32 -3.51
C LYS A 77 -15.93 5.21 -4.38
N ARG A 78 -16.22 5.25 -5.69
CA ARG A 78 -15.69 4.30 -6.67
C ARG A 78 -14.17 4.40 -6.81
N ARG A 79 -13.58 5.60 -6.77
CA ARG A 79 -12.13 5.78 -6.80
C ARG A 79 -11.47 5.16 -5.58
N VAL A 80 -12.05 5.33 -4.39
CA VAL A 80 -11.56 4.69 -3.16
C VAL A 80 -11.57 3.17 -3.28
N GLN A 81 -12.66 2.59 -3.79
CA GLN A 81 -12.76 1.14 -4.01
C GLN A 81 -11.72 0.64 -5.03
N ASN A 82 -11.53 1.36 -6.14
CA ASN A 82 -10.54 1.00 -7.16
C ASN A 82 -9.11 1.04 -6.62
N VAL A 83 -8.76 2.05 -5.82
CA VAL A 83 -7.44 2.11 -5.18
C VAL A 83 -7.26 0.93 -4.24
N ARG A 84 -8.26 0.62 -3.40
CA ARG A 84 -8.20 -0.53 -2.48
C ARG A 84 -8.00 -1.85 -3.24
N SER A 85 -8.71 -2.07 -4.35
CA SER A 85 -8.58 -3.30 -5.12
C SER A 85 -7.21 -3.43 -5.78
N LEU A 86 -6.62 -2.32 -6.26
CA LEU A 86 -5.26 -2.30 -6.80
C LEU A 86 -4.19 -2.61 -5.74
N ILE A 87 -4.33 -2.07 -4.52
CA ILE A 87 -3.41 -2.40 -3.42
C ILE A 87 -3.49 -3.89 -3.06
N MET A 88 -4.70 -4.44 -2.95
CA MET A 88 -4.87 -5.87 -2.69
C MET A 88 -4.33 -6.73 -3.83
N ALA A 89 -4.41 -6.25 -5.07
CA ALA A 89 -3.82 -6.95 -6.22
C ALA A 89 -2.28 -6.90 -6.19
N ALA A 90 -1.68 -5.78 -5.80
CA ALA A 90 -0.24 -5.67 -5.59
C ALA A 90 0.26 -6.64 -4.51
N PHE A 91 -0.46 -6.75 -3.38
CA PHE A 91 -0.11 -7.70 -2.32
C PHE A 91 -0.11 -9.14 -2.82
N ARG A 92 -1.11 -9.52 -3.62
CA ARG A 92 -1.19 -10.86 -4.21
C ARG A 92 -0.08 -11.11 -5.23
N ALA A 93 0.26 -10.12 -6.04
CA ALA A 93 1.30 -10.24 -7.07
C ALA A 93 2.69 -10.46 -6.46
N GLU A 94 2.98 -9.83 -5.32
CA GLU A 94 4.26 -9.95 -4.62
C GLU A 94 4.26 -11.03 -3.52
N GLY A 95 3.20 -11.84 -3.43
CA GLY A 95 3.10 -12.89 -2.41
C GLY A 95 3.04 -12.37 -0.97
N VAL A 96 2.77 -11.07 -0.77
CA VAL A 96 2.61 -10.46 0.55
C VAL A 96 1.35 -11.04 1.17
N THR A 97 1.54 -11.92 2.13
CA THR A 97 0.45 -12.61 2.80
C THR A 97 -0.44 -11.59 3.49
N THR A 98 -1.73 -11.63 3.16
CA THR A 98 -2.77 -10.78 3.75
C THR A 98 -3.17 -11.22 5.15
N LYS A 99 -2.62 -12.34 5.65
CA LYS A 99 -2.79 -12.79 7.03
C LYS A 99 -2.05 -11.84 7.95
N LEU A 100 -2.74 -11.48 9.04
CA LEU A 100 -2.27 -10.56 10.06
C LEU A 100 -0.88 -10.96 10.55
N ALA A 101 0.16 -10.28 10.08
CA ALA A 101 1.30 -10.04 10.94
C ALA A 101 0.78 -9.08 12.03
N PRO A 102 0.81 -9.48 13.32
CA PRO A 102 0.41 -8.59 14.40
C PRO A 102 1.34 -7.38 14.37
N TYR A 103 0.78 -6.19 14.12
CA TYR A 103 1.47 -4.96 14.50
C TYR A 103 1.45 -4.96 16.03
N MET A 104 2.60 -4.78 16.65
CA MET A 104 2.76 -4.89 18.10
C MET A 104 1.72 -3.99 18.81
N THR A 105 0.93 -4.60 19.71
CA THR A 105 0.05 -3.94 20.68
C THR A 105 0.84 -3.21 21.76
#